data_AF-A0A1D1XJL5-F1
#
_entry.id   AF-A0A1D1XJL5-F1
#
_cell.length_a   1.000
_cell.length_b   1.000
_cell.length_c   1.000
_cell.angle_alpha   90.00
_cell.angle_beta   90.00
_cell.angle_gamma   90.00
#
_symmetry.space_group_name_H-M   'P 1'
#
loop_
_entity.id
_entity.type
_entity.pdbx_description
1 polymer ?
#
loop_
_entity_poly.entity_id
_entity_poly.type
_entity_poly.pdbx_seq_one_letter_code
_entity_poly.pdbx_strand_id
1 'polypeptide(L)'
;KKILETNCPICCDFLFTSSAAVRALPCGHFMHSACFQAYTCSHYTCPICSKSLGDMAVYFGMLDALLAAEELPEEYRDRCQDILCNDCDKKGTSHFHWLYHKCSFCGSYNTRVI
;
A
#
# COMPACT_ATOMS: atom_id res chain seq x y z
N LYS A 1 4.02 26.79 13.62
CA LYS A 1 2.75 26.30 13.02
C LYS A 1 2.53 24.88 13.54
N LYS A 2 1.38 24.61 14.17
CA LYS A 2 1.09 23.44 15.04
C LYS A 2 1.44 22.09 14.42
N ILE A 3 2.60 21.52 14.77
CA ILE A 3 2.97 20.11 14.53
C ILE A 3 2.43 19.21 15.67
N LEU A 4 1.84 19.83 16.71
CA LEU A 4 1.51 19.19 17.99
C LEU A 4 0.05 18.71 18.12
N GLU A 5 -0.77 18.84 17.08
CA GLU A 5 -2.20 18.43 17.09
C GLU A 5 -2.46 17.34 16.04
N THR A 6 -1.69 16.26 16.06
CA THR A 6 -1.96 15.09 15.21
C THR A 6 -2.44 13.94 16.08
N ASN A 7 -3.62 13.41 15.76
CA ASN A 7 -4.20 12.26 16.42
C ASN A 7 -3.78 10.97 15.70
N CYS A 8 -3.75 9.87 16.45
CA CYS A 8 -3.53 8.56 15.87
C CYS A 8 -4.71 8.20 14.96
N PRO A 9 -4.46 7.75 13.71
CA PRO A 9 -5.54 7.42 12.77
C PRO A 9 -6.34 6.16 13.17
N ILE A 10 -5.89 5.43 14.20
CA ILE A 10 -6.50 4.16 14.63
C ILE A 10 -7.36 4.37 15.88
N CYS A 11 -6.81 4.97 16.94
CA CYS A 11 -7.55 5.18 18.20
C CYS A 11 -8.08 6.60 18.39
N CYS A 12 -7.75 7.53 17.50
CA CYS A 12 -8.13 8.95 17.55
C CYS A 12 -7.57 9.76 18.74
N ASP A 13 -6.71 9.17 19.57
CA ASP A 13 -6.02 9.87 20.66
C ASP A 13 -4.82 10.69 20.15
N PHE A 14 -4.43 11.70 20.93
CA PHE A 14 -3.26 12.54 20.65
C PHE A 14 -1.97 11.71 20.62
N LEU A 15 -1.16 11.90 19.56
CA LEU A 15 0.09 11.17 19.38
C LEU A 15 1.19 11.56 20.37
N PHE A 16 1.28 12.84 20.73
CA PHE A 16 2.47 13.38 21.41
C PHE A 16 2.25 13.83 22.86
N THR A 17 1.00 13.80 23.34
CA THR A 17 0.68 14.10 24.74
C THR A 17 0.37 12.85 25.56
N SER A 18 0.15 11.70 24.90
CA SER A 18 0.07 10.41 25.56
C SER A 18 1.48 9.92 25.91
N SER A 19 1.62 9.13 26.98
CA SER A 19 2.86 8.41 27.29
C SER A 19 3.11 7.23 26.35
N ALA A 20 2.23 7.01 25.35
CA ALA A 20 2.32 5.89 24.44
C ALA A 20 3.41 6.13 23.38
N ALA A 21 4.21 5.10 23.11
CA ALA A 21 5.24 5.18 22.08
C ALA A 21 4.62 5.42 20.70
N VAL A 22 5.20 6.35 19.94
CA VAL A 22 4.81 6.67 18.56
C VAL A 22 5.80 6.03 17.59
N ARG A 23 5.28 5.51 16.48
CA ARG A 23 6.06 4.96 15.38
C ARG A 23 5.91 5.84 14.14
N ALA A 24 7.04 6.21 13.54
CA ALA A 24 7.09 6.77 12.19
C ALA A 24 6.96 5.63 11.17
N LEU A 25 6.07 5.79 10.20
CA LEU A 25 5.83 4.85 9.11
C LEU A 25 6.79 5.12 7.95
N PRO A 26 7.04 4.15 7.05
CA PRO A 26 7.90 4.36 5.87
C PRO A 26 7.43 5.51 4.97
N CYS A 27 6.13 5.78 4.93
CA CYS A 27 5.54 6.89 4.19
C CYS A 27 5.65 8.26 4.88
N GLY A 28 6.26 8.34 6.07
CA GLY A 28 6.42 9.58 6.85
C GLY A 28 5.25 9.95 7.75
N HIS A 29 4.17 9.16 7.78
CA HIS A 29 3.06 9.35 8.72
C HIS A 29 3.34 8.73 10.10
N PHE A 30 2.51 9.03 11.09
CA PHE A 30 2.71 8.62 12.48
C PHE A 30 1.47 7.90 13.03
N MET A 31 1.69 6.90 13.88
CA MET A 31 0.66 6.27 14.71
C MET A 31 1.28 5.67 15.98
N HIS A 32 0.49 5.41 17.02
CA HIS A 32 0.98 4.71 18.20
C HIS A 32 1.54 3.32 17.83
N SER A 33 2.62 2.90 18.46
CA SER A 33 3.27 1.60 18.20
C SER A 33 2.33 0.42 18.44
N ALA A 34 1.51 0.48 19.50
CA ALA A 34 0.50 -0.54 19.78
C ALA A 34 -0.59 -0.58 18.69
N CYS A 35 -1.05 0.60 18.24
CA CYS A 35 -2.01 0.71 17.14
C CYS A 35 -1.44 0.20 15.83
N PHE A 36 -0.17 0.48 15.54
CA PHE A 36 0.54 -0.07 14.38
C PHE A 36 0.53 -1.59 14.42
N GLN A 37 0.97 -2.19 15.53
CA GLN A 37 1.02 -3.64 15.67
C GLN A 37 -0.37 -4.29 15.46
N ALA A 38 -1.40 -3.77 16.12
CA ALA A 38 -2.76 -4.28 15.98
C ALA A 38 -3.32 -4.11 14.55
N TYR A 39 -3.08 -2.96 13.93
CA TYR A 39 -3.57 -2.66 12.58
C TYR A 39 -2.88 -3.54 11.52
N THR A 40 -1.57 -3.77 11.66
CA THR A 40 -0.80 -4.60 10.72
C THR A 40 -1.11 -6.09 10.76
N CYS A 41 -1.94 -6.54 11.72
CA CYS A 41 -2.46 -7.91 11.71
C CYS A 41 -3.44 -8.17 10.55
N SER A 42 -4.09 -7.13 10.02
CA SER A 42 -5.11 -7.27 8.96
C SER A 42 -4.92 -6.31 7.78
N HIS A 43 -4.08 -5.28 7.92
CA HIS A 43 -3.87 -4.26 6.89
C HIS A 43 -2.39 -4.00 6.67
N TYR A 44 -1.94 -4.01 5.41
CA TYR A 44 -0.55 -3.70 5.08
C TYR A 44 -0.36 -2.29 4.51
N THR A 45 -1.42 -1.49 4.38
CA THR A 45 -1.39 -0.14 3.79
C THR A 45 -1.68 0.95 4.81
N CYS A 46 -1.04 2.10 4.66
CA CYS A 46 -1.21 3.25 5.54
C CYS A 46 -2.66 3.77 5.47
N PRO A 47 -3.37 3.94 6.60
CA PRO A 47 -4.74 4.44 6.59
C PRO A 47 -4.85 5.91 6.14
N ILE A 48 -3.73 6.64 6.07
CA ILE A 48 -3.70 8.06 5.72
C ILE A 48 -3.43 8.28 4.22
N CYS A 49 -2.50 7.50 3.63
CA CYS A 49 -2.10 7.69 2.23
C CYS A 49 -2.09 6.42 1.37
N SER A 50 -2.55 5.29 1.93
CA SER A 50 -2.61 3.99 1.25
C SER A 50 -1.27 3.37 0.83
N LYS A 51 -0.13 3.98 1.15
CA LYS A 51 1.22 3.39 0.90
C LYS A 51 1.46 2.13 1.72
N SER A 52 2.20 1.17 1.17
CA SER A 52 2.60 -0.04 1.88
C SER A 52 3.41 0.29 3.15
N LEU A 53 3.10 -0.40 4.25
CA LEU A 53 3.66 -0.15 5.59
C LEU A 53 4.95 -0.92 5.90
N GLY A 54 5.38 -1.79 5.00
CA GLY A 54 6.56 -2.63 5.15
C GLY A 54 7.07 -3.15 3.82
N ASP A 55 8.05 -4.05 3.91
CA ASP A 55 8.55 -4.76 2.75
C ASP A 55 7.54 -5.83 2.30
N MET A 56 6.94 -5.58 1.14
CA MET A 56 5.93 -6.47 0.54
C MET A 56 6.53 -7.37 -0.54
N ALA A 57 7.86 -7.43 -0.71
CA ALA A 57 8.51 -8.17 -1.78
C ALA A 57 8.09 -9.66 -1.82
N VAL A 58 7.99 -10.32 -0.67
CA VAL A 58 7.57 -11.73 -0.59
C VAL A 58 6.11 -11.88 -1.02
N TYR A 59 5.23 -11.02 -0.53
CA TYR A 59 3.80 -11.04 -0.87
C TYR A 59 3.56 -10.75 -2.36
N PHE A 60 4.23 -9.73 -2.90
CA PHE A 60 4.16 -9.37 -4.31
C PHE A 60 4.78 -10.45 -5.20
N GLY A 61 5.85 -11.13 -4.75
CA GLY A 61 6.39 -12.29 -5.45
C GLY A 61 5.43 -13.48 -5.50
N MET A 62 4.60 -13.67 -4.46
CA MET A 62 3.53 -14.66 -4.48
C MET A 62 2.44 -14.27 -5.48
N LEU A 63 2.06 -12.99 -5.55
CA LEU A 63 1.13 -12.50 -6.56
C LEU A 63 1.68 -12.70 -7.98
N ASP A 64 2.96 -12.41 -8.22
CA ASP A 64 3.63 -12.69 -9.50
C ASP A 64 3.42 -14.15 -9.93
N ALA A 65 3.65 -15.10 -9.03
CA ALA A 65 3.49 -16.53 -9.31
C ALA A 65 2.02 -16.92 -9.56
N LEU A 66 1.08 -16.38 -8.79
CA LEU A 66 -0.35 -16.63 -8.95
C LEU A 66 -0.87 -16.12 -10.29
N LEU A 67 -0.51 -14.90 -10.67
CA LEU A 67 -0.96 -14.26 -11.91
C LEU A 67 -0.31 -14.92 -13.13
N ALA A 68 0.95 -15.37 -13.03
CA ALA A 68 1.61 -16.08 -14.12
C ALA A 68 1.00 -17.46 -14.41
N ALA A 69 0.34 -18.07 -13.41
CA ALA A 69 -0.36 -19.34 -13.58
C ALA A 69 -1.75 -19.17 -14.23
N GLU A 70 -2.28 -17.95 -14.28
CA GLU A 70 -3.58 -17.65 -14.88
C GLU A 70 -3.40 -17.27 -16.36
N GLU A 71 -3.94 -18.09 -17.27
CA GLU A 71 -3.95 -17.77 -18.70
C GLU A 71 -5.16 -16.90 -19.04
N LEU A 72 -4.90 -15.63 -19.40
CA LEU A 72 -5.95 -14.75 -19.89
C LEU A 72 -6.45 -15.19 -21.27
N PRO A 73 -7.75 -15.04 -21.56
CA PRO A 73 -8.28 -15.22 -22.90
C PRO A 73 -7.52 -14.36 -23.92
N GLU A 74 -7.40 -14.87 -25.14
CA GLU A 74 -6.59 -14.24 -26.21
C GLU A 74 -6.95 -12.77 -26.45
N GLU A 75 -8.24 -12.44 -26.37
CA GLU A 75 -8.76 -11.07 -26.53
C GLU A 75 -8.27 -10.07 -25.48
N TYR A 76 -7.78 -10.53 -24.31
CA TYR A 76 -7.28 -9.66 -23.23
C TYR A 76 -5.75 -9.72 -23.06
N ARG A 77 -5.06 -10.63 -23.73
CA ARG A 77 -3.63 -10.90 -23.48
C ARG A 77 -2.74 -9.68 -23.70
N ASP A 78 -3.02 -8.92 -24.75
CA ASP A 78 -2.27 -7.71 -25.11
C ASP A 78 -2.94 -6.43 -24.59
N ARG A 79 -4.01 -6.57 -23.81
CA ARG A 79 -4.69 -5.42 -23.22
C ARG A 79 -3.84 -4.86 -22.08
N CYS A 80 -3.71 -3.55 -22.06
CA CYS A 80 -3.13 -2.83 -20.94
C CYS A 80 -4.14 -1.89 -20.29
N GLN A 81 -3.91 -1.57 -19.02
CA GLN A 81 -4.68 -0.60 -18.26
C GLN A 81 -3.76 0.44 -17.63
N ASP A 82 -4.23 1.68 -17.63
CA ASP A 82 -3.56 2.77 -16.94
C ASP A 82 -3.79 2.64 -15.44
N ILE A 83 -2.72 2.82 -14.69
CA ILE A 83 -2.69 2.68 -13.24
C ILE A 83 -1.96 3.86 -12.58
N LEU A 84 -2.34 4.14 -11.35
CA LEU A 84 -1.55 4.92 -10.41
C LEU A 84 -1.04 4.00 -9.31
N CYS A 85 0.27 3.98 -9.09
CA CYS A 85 0.87 3.24 -7.99
C CYS A 85 0.88 4.08 -6.72
N ASN A 86 0.32 3.55 -5.64
CA ASN A 86 0.31 4.23 -4.34
C ASN A 86 1.72 4.27 -3.73
N ASP A 87 2.56 3.27 -3.96
CA ASP A 87 3.88 3.21 -3.33
C ASP A 87 4.87 4.24 -3.91
N CYS A 88 4.94 4.35 -5.25
CA CYS A 88 5.87 5.25 -5.93
C CYS A 88 5.24 6.52 -6.51
N ASP A 89 3.93 6.70 -6.37
CA ASP A 89 3.13 7.84 -6.88
C ASP A 89 3.20 8.07 -8.41
N LYS A 90 3.77 7.11 -9.16
CA LYS A 90 3.89 7.20 -10.62
C LYS A 90 2.63 6.67 -11.31
N LYS A 91 2.20 7.39 -12.34
CA LYS A 91 1.27 6.88 -13.34
C LYS A 91 2.05 6.02 -14.33
N GLY A 92 1.47 4.88 -14.69
CA GLY A 92 2.04 3.98 -15.68
C GLY A 92 0.96 3.09 -16.26
N THR A 93 1.39 2.21 -17.13
CA THR A 93 0.52 1.24 -17.78
C THR A 93 0.96 -0.16 -17.35
N SER A 94 -0.01 -1.02 -17.07
CA SER A 94 0.20 -2.40 -16.64
C SER A 94 -0.59 -3.35 -17.53
N HIS A 95 -0.12 -4.59 -17.68
CA HIS A 95 -0.90 -5.63 -18.35
C HIS A 95 -2.22 -5.82 -17.62
N PHE A 96 -3.29 -6.01 -18.41
CA PHE A 96 -4.61 -6.28 -17.87
C PHE A 96 -4.57 -7.58 -17.06
N HIS A 97 -5.19 -7.55 -15.88
CA HIS A 97 -5.58 -8.73 -15.13
C HIS A 97 -6.87 -8.40 -14.38
N TRP A 98 -7.66 -9.42 -14.04
CA TRP A 98 -8.94 -9.25 -13.36
C TRP A 98 -8.83 -8.67 -11.93
N LEU A 99 -7.67 -8.86 -11.28
CA LEU A 99 -7.51 -8.64 -9.84
C LEU A 99 -6.38 -7.67 -9.50
N TYR A 100 -5.23 -7.80 -10.15
CA TYR A 100 -4.01 -7.12 -9.74
C TYR A 100 -3.23 -6.57 -10.92
N HIS A 101 -2.74 -5.34 -10.79
CA HIS A 101 -1.94 -4.67 -11.81
C HIS A 101 -0.56 -4.38 -11.25
N LYS A 102 0.48 -4.88 -11.91
CA LYS A 102 1.85 -4.64 -11.45
C LYS A 102 2.34 -3.27 -11.88
N CYS A 103 2.88 -2.49 -10.95
CA CYS A 103 3.59 -1.27 -11.29
C CYS A 103 4.91 -1.59 -11.99
N SER A 104 5.09 -1.12 -13.23
CA SER A 104 6.33 -1.31 -13.99
C SER A 104 7.55 -0.55 -13.43
N PHE A 105 7.34 0.45 -12.57
CA PHE A 105 8.44 1.25 -12.00
C PHE A 105 9.03 0.70 -10.70
N CYS A 106 8.22 0.06 -9.87
CA CYS A 106 8.66 -0.41 -8.55
C CYS A 106 8.26 -1.86 -8.23
N GLY A 107 7.52 -2.52 -9.13
CA GLY A 107 7.06 -3.90 -8.95
C GLY A 107 5.91 -4.07 -7.96
N SER A 108 5.42 -3.00 -7.34
CA SER A 108 4.32 -3.06 -6.39
C SER A 108 2.98 -3.35 -7.06
N TYR A 109 2.13 -4.12 -6.37
CA TYR A 109 0.72 -4.34 -6.71
C TYR A 109 -0.24 -3.40 -5.96
N ASN A 110 0.29 -2.49 -5.14
CA ASN A 110 -0.49 -1.46 -4.47
C ASN A 110 -0.82 -0.33 -5.46
N THR A 111 -1.68 -0.64 -6.41
CA THR A 111 -2.05 0.22 -7.54
C THR A 111 -3.56 0.34 -7.65
N ARG A 112 -4.03 1.43 -8.25
CA ARG A 112 -5.42 1.60 -8.67
C ARG A 112 -5.48 1.83 -10.17
N VAL A 113 -6.49 1.25 -10.84
CA VAL A 113 -6.81 1.57 -12.23
C VAL A 113 -7.36 2.99 -12.30
N ILE A 114 -6.99 3.73 -13.34
CA ILE A 114 -7.41 5.12 -13.58
C ILE A 114 -8.02 5.31 -14.97
#